data_AF-A0A1V2EYA4-F1
#
_entry.id   AF-A0A1V2EYA4-F1
#
_cell.length_a   1.000
_cell.length_b   1.000
_cell.length_c   1.000
_cell.angle_alpha   90.00
_cell.angle_beta   90.00
_cell.angle_gamma   90.00
#
_symmetry.space_group_name_H-M   'P 1'
#
loop_
_entity.id
_entity.type
_entity.pdbx_description
1 polymer ?
#
loop_
_entity_poly.entity_id
_entity_poly.type
_entity_poly.pdbx_seq_one_letter_code
_entity_poly.pdbx_strand_id
1 'polypeptide(L)' 'MARAVAVELIHLVAGLLVTQVFFRAAIWSYPQGAGSIEPVRWAVMLAVLAMSVPELVKAARKPRN' A
#
# COMPACT_ATOMS: atom_id res chain seq x y z
N MET A 1 19.36 -2.50 -10.68
CA MET A 1 17.95 -2.80 -11.04
C MET A 1 17.23 -3.59 -9.95
N ALA A 2 17.51 -4.88 -9.73
CA ALA A 2 16.71 -5.71 -8.81
C ALA A 2 16.63 -5.20 -7.35
N ARG A 3 17.75 -4.73 -6.76
CA ARG A 3 17.77 -4.30 -5.35
C ARG A 3 16.93 -3.03 -5.09
N ALA A 4 17.00 -2.04 -5.96
CA ALA A 4 16.24 -0.79 -5.80
C ALA A 4 14.74 -1.04 -5.92
N VAL A 5 14.32 -1.80 -6.94
CA VAL A 5 12.92 -2.21 -7.11
C VAL A 5 12.45 -3.06 -5.93
N ALA A 6 13.29 -3.99 -5.43
CA ALA A 6 12.95 -4.81 -4.26
C ALA A 6 12.73 -3.95 -3.00
N VAL A 7 13.54 -2.92 -2.77
CA VAL A 7 13.36 -2.01 -1.63
C VAL A 7 12.05 -1.23 -1.74
N GLU A 8 11.72 -0.70 -2.91
CA GLU A 8 10.44 0.00 -3.14
C GLU A 8 9.24 -0.94 -2.96
N LEU A 9 9.33 -2.18 -3.47
CA LEU A 9 8.29 -3.18 -3.28
C LEU A 9 8.11 -3.54 -1.80
N ILE A 10 9.20 -3.70 -1.04
CA ILE A 10 9.13 -3.96 0.41
C ILE A 10 8.45 -2.79 1.12
N HIS A 11 8.80 -1.54 0.79
CA HIS A 11 8.16 -0.36 1.38
C HIS A 11 6.67 -0.29 1.04
N LEU A 12 6.29 -0.57 -0.20
CA LEU A 12 4.90 -0.64 -0.63
C LEU A 12 4.13 -1.70 0.15
N VAL A 13 4.67 -2.92 0.25
CA VAL A 13 4.06 -4.01 1.02
C VAL A 13 3.91 -3.62 2.48
N ALA A 14 4.95 -3.03 3.09
CA ALA A 14 4.88 -2.55 4.47
C ALA A 14 3.78 -1.50 4.65
N GLY A 15 3.68 -0.51 3.75
CA GLY A 15 2.61 0.49 3.76
C GLY A 15 1.22 -0.13 3.68
N LEU A 16 1.01 -1.07 2.75
CA LEU A 16 -0.28 -1.76 2.60
C LEU A 16 -0.66 -2.59 3.83
N LEU A 17 0.31 -3.28 4.43
CA LEU A 17 0.08 -4.06 5.66
C LEU A 17 -0.31 -3.15 6.83
N VAL A 18 0.41 -2.03 7.00
CA VAL A 18 0.09 -1.06 8.04
C VAL A 18 -1.31 -0.49 7.83
N THR A 19 -1.65 -0.06 6.62
CA THR A 19 -3.01 0.40 6.27
C THR A 19 -4.05 -0.66 6.61
N GLN A 20 -3.82 -1.92 6.20
CA GLN A 20 -4.75 -3.02 6.47
C GLN A 20 -4.97 -3.22 7.98
N VAL A 21 -3.91 -3.19 8.78
CA VAL A 21 -3.99 -3.33 10.24
C VAL A 21 -4.82 -2.19 10.86
N PHE A 22 -4.58 -0.95 10.46
CA PHE A 22 -5.36 0.20 10.96
C PHE A 22 -6.85 0.08 10.63
N PHE A 23 -7.20 -0.24 9.39
CA PHE A 23 -8.60 -0.41 9.01
C PHE A 23 -9.25 -1.61 9.70
N ARG A 24 -8.52 -2.71 9.90
CA ARG A 24 -9.03 -3.86 10.65
C ARG A 24 -9.23 -3.54 12.13
N ALA A 25 -8.33 -2.79 12.75
CA ALA A 25 -8.49 -2.29 14.10
C ALA A 25 -9.72 -1.38 14.22
N ALA A 26 -9.92 -0.48 13.26
CA ALA A 26 -11.10 0.40 13.21
C ALA A 26 -12.41 -0.41 13.11
N ILE A 27 -12.48 -1.38 12.20
CA ILE A 27 -13.64 -2.27 12.05
C ILE A 27 -13.90 -3.08 13.32
N TRP A 28 -12.85 -3.59 13.96
CA TRP A 28 -12.97 -4.34 15.22
C TRP A 28 -13.50 -3.45 16.36
N SER A 29 -13.04 -2.20 16.44
CA SER A 29 -13.53 -1.23 17.44
C SER A 29 -14.94 -0.68 17.17
N TYR A 30 -15.37 -0.68 15.90
CA TYR A 30 -16.66 -0.10 15.47
C TYR A 30 -17.36 -1.00 14.42
N PRO A 31 -17.91 -2.15 14.85
CA PRO A 31 -18.52 -3.12 13.93
C PRO A 31 -19.72 -2.55 13.14
N GLN A 32 -20.51 -1.67 13.77
CA GLN A 32 -21.66 -1.02 13.13
C GLN A 32 -21.29 -0.14 11.92
N GLY A 33 -20.03 0.33 11.82
CA GLY A 33 -19.54 1.07 10.65
C GLY A 33 -18.82 0.22 9.61
N ALA A 34 -18.67 -1.10 9.84
CA ALA A 34 -17.86 -1.97 8.99
C ALA A 34 -18.25 -1.89 7.51
N GLY A 35 -19.56 -1.81 7.22
CA GLY A 35 -20.08 -1.70 5.85
C GLY A 35 -19.62 -0.44 5.10
N SER A 36 -19.35 0.66 5.81
CA SER A 36 -18.84 1.90 5.22
C SER A 36 -17.31 1.97 5.23
N ILE A 37 -16.67 1.36 6.23
CA ILE A 37 -15.21 1.38 6.39
C ILE A 37 -14.53 0.43 5.38
N GLU A 38 -15.13 -0.72 5.09
CA GLU A 38 -14.54 -1.73 4.19
C GLU A 38 -14.30 -1.20 2.76
N PRO A 39 -15.25 -0.51 2.08
CA PRO A 39 -14.99 0.10 0.77
C PRO A 39 -13.91 1.18 0.81
N VAL A 40 -13.87 1.98 1.88
CA VAL A 40 -12.85 3.04 2.06
C VAL A 40 -11.47 2.41 2.21
N ARG A 41 -11.34 1.31 2.96
CA ARG A 41 -10.09 0.54 3.05
C ARG A 41 -9.57 0.16 1.67
N TRP A 42 -10.44 -0.42 0.83
CA TRP A 42 -10.07 -0.82 -0.53
C TRP A 42 -9.65 0.38 -1.39
N ALA A 43 -10.41 1.48 -1.33
CA ALA A 43 -10.08 2.71 -2.06
C ALA A 43 -8.70 3.27 -1.65
N VAL A 44 -8.40 3.28 -0.34
CA VAL A 44 -7.09 3.74 0.17
C VAL A 44 -5.98 2.79 -0.27
N MET A 45 -6.15 1.48 -0.18
CA MET A 45 -5.14 0.52 -0.64
C MET A 45 -4.85 0.65 -2.14
N LEU A 46 -5.89 0.84 -2.97
CA LEU A 46 -5.74 1.10 -4.39
C LEU A 46 -5.03 2.44 -4.67
N ALA A 47 -5.33 3.49 -3.90
CA ALA A 47 -4.65 4.77 -4.03
C ALA A 47 -3.15 4.66 -3.69
N VAL A 48 -2.81 3.96 -2.61
CA VAL A 48 -1.41 3.68 -2.23
C VAL A 48 -0.69 2.94 -3.35
N LEU A 49 -1.30 1.89 -3.90
CA LEU A 49 -0.74 1.15 -5.05
C LEU A 49 -0.50 2.08 -6.25
N ALA A 50 -1.50 2.88 -6.62
CA ALA A 50 -1.41 3.79 -7.76
C ALA A 50 -0.31 4.84 -7.58
N MET A 51 -0.17 5.40 -6.38
CA MET A 51 0.87 6.37 -6.04
C MET A 51 2.28 5.77 -6.08
N SER A 52 2.43 4.46 -5.87
CA SER A 52 3.73 3.78 -5.92
C SER A 52 4.18 3.38 -7.32
N VAL A 53 3.28 3.39 -8.32
CA VAL A 53 3.63 3.03 -9.72
C VAL A 53 4.75 3.89 -10.30
N PRO A 54 4.73 5.24 -10.19
CA PRO A 54 5.78 6.09 -10.76
C PRO A 54 7.17 5.79 -10.17
N GLU A 55 7.26 5.56 -8.86
CA GLU A 55 8.53 5.28 -8.18
C GLU A 55 9.08 3.90 -8.54
N LEU A 56 8.20 2.89 -8.67
CA LEU A 56 8.58 1.57 -9.19
C LEU A 56 9.13 1.65 -10.63
N VAL A 57 8.47 2.44 -11.49
CA VAL A 57 8.94 2.66 -12.88
C VAL A 57 10.29 3.38 -12.91
N LYS A 58 10.50 4.39 -12.06
CA LYS A 58 11.80 5.08 -11.94
C LYS A 58 12.89 4.13 -11.44
N ALA A 59 12.61 3.34 -10.40
CA ALA A 59 13.55 2.37 -9.84
C ALA A 59 13.93 1.28 -10.85
N ALA A 60 12.98 0.83 -11.67
CA ALA A 60 13.21 -0.15 -12.73
C ALA A 60 14.09 0.39 -13.86
N ARG A 61 13.94 1.67 -14.21
CA ARG A 61 14.71 2.33 -15.28
C ARG A 61 16.11 2.77 -14.85
N LYS A 62 16.44 2.78 -13.56
CA LYS A 62 17.75 3.24 -13.06
C LYS A 62 18.87 2.27 -13.50
N PRO A 63 19.84 2.72 -14.32
CA PRO A 63 20.92 1.86 -14.80
C PRO A 63 21.79 1.37 -13.64
N ARG A 64 22.29 0.14 -13.79
CA ARG A 64 23.13 -0.55 -12.81
C ARG A 64 24.56 -0.01 -12.95
N ASN A 65 24.86 1.10 -12.27
CA ASN A 65 26.24 1.46 -11.96
C ASN A 65 26.76 0.56 -10.84
#